data_AF-A0A7Y3FZG8-F1
#
_entry.id   AF-A0A7Y3FZG8-F1
#
_cell.length_a   1.000
_cell.length_b   1.000
_cell.length_c   1.000
_cell.angle_alpha   90.00
_cell.angle_beta   90.00
_cell.angle_gamma   90.00
#
_symmetry.space_group_name_H-M   'P 1'
#
loop_
_entity.id
_entity.type
_entity.pdbx_description
1 polymer ?
#
loop_
_entity_poly.entity_id
_entity_poly.type
_entity_poly.pdbx_seq_one_letter_code
_entity_poly.pdbx_strand_id
1 'polypeptide(L)'
;MAANADLIILSAVIDGAQANAGAGTGSLGSGAATMTLDTDTNEFAWFIAWQNLSAPVTVAHFHGPALPNQNAGVQVDFLTIAPGNPSFGSTTINNAQAADLLAGLWYINIHTTLFPGGEIRGQVGRFTATVPEPGTLALLGIGLLGMAAARRRRKV
;
A
#
# COMPACT_ATOMS: atom_id res chain seq x y z
N MET A 1 -1.82 32.36 -1.87
CA MET A 1 -2.25 31.17 -2.64
C MET A 1 -2.37 30.05 -1.63
N ALA A 2 -3.56 29.48 -1.44
CA ALA A 2 -3.70 28.28 -0.62
C ALA A 2 -2.96 27.15 -1.35
N ALA A 3 -1.97 26.53 -0.72
CA ALA A 3 -1.42 25.28 -1.21
C ALA A 3 -2.56 24.25 -1.16
N ASN A 4 -2.79 23.54 -2.27
CA ASN A 4 -3.64 22.36 -2.23
C ASN A 4 -2.79 21.28 -1.55
N ALA A 5 -3.18 20.85 -0.36
CA ALA A 5 -2.61 19.66 0.26
C ALA A 5 -2.90 18.46 -0.65
N ASP A 6 -1.86 17.83 -1.19
CA ASP A 6 -2.02 16.59 -1.94
C ASP A 6 -2.07 15.42 -0.96
N LEU A 7 -3.21 14.75 -0.87
CA LEU A 7 -3.32 13.49 -0.15
C LEU A 7 -2.78 12.36 -1.02
N ILE A 8 -1.63 11.82 -0.64
CA ILE A 8 -1.05 10.64 -1.29
C ILE A 8 -1.65 9.39 -0.67
N ILE A 9 -2.31 8.57 -1.49
CA ILE A 9 -2.85 7.27 -1.08
C ILE A 9 -1.76 6.20 -1.22
N LEU A 10 -1.59 5.44 -0.15
CA LEU A 10 -0.65 4.34 -0.02
C LEU A 10 -1.41 3.07 0.35
N SER A 11 -0.81 1.91 0.09
CA SER A 11 -1.39 0.62 0.45
C SER A 11 -0.32 -0.43 0.74
N ALA A 12 -0.72 -1.49 1.44
CA ALA A 12 0.07 -2.70 1.60
C ALA A 12 -0.83 -3.94 1.64
N VAL A 13 -0.40 -5.02 0.98
CA VAL A 13 -0.92 -6.38 1.22
C VAL A 13 0.00 -7.05 2.23
N ILE A 14 -0.59 -7.61 3.28
CA ILE A 14 0.14 -8.13 4.45
C ILE A 14 -0.05 -9.64 4.50
N ASP A 15 1.04 -10.41 4.55
CA ASP A 15 1.00 -11.87 4.61
C ASP A 15 2.22 -12.46 5.33
N GLY A 16 2.15 -13.76 5.61
CA GLY A 16 3.24 -14.50 6.24
C GLY A 16 4.44 -14.79 5.33
N ALA A 17 4.33 -14.63 4.01
CA ALA A 17 5.44 -14.91 3.08
C ALA A 17 6.48 -13.77 3.08
N GLN A 18 6.03 -12.53 3.28
CA GLN A 18 6.91 -11.35 3.32
C GLN A 18 7.70 -11.22 4.65
N ALA A 19 7.24 -11.88 5.71
CA ALA A 19 7.85 -11.79 7.04
C ALA A 19 9.30 -12.34 7.08
N ASN A 20 10.04 -12.04 8.15
CA ASN A 20 11.44 -12.46 8.34
C ASN A 20 12.33 -12.18 7.11
N ALA A 21 12.29 -10.94 6.61
CA ALA A 21 13.08 -10.54 5.43
C ALA A 21 12.82 -11.45 4.20
N GLY A 22 11.55 -11.83 3.98
CA GLY A 22 11.13 -12.67 2.85
C GLY A 22 11.38 -14.17 3.02
N ALA A 23 11.95 -14.62 4.14
CA ALA A 23 12.03 -16.04 4.47
C ALA A 23 10.66 -16.64 4.84
N GLY A 24 9.72 -15.77 5.21
CA GLY A 24 8.37 -16.12 5.62
C GLY A 24 8.27 -16.73 7.01
N THR A 25 7.03 -16.99 7.42
CA THR A 25 6.68 -17.63 8.70
C THR A 25 5.88 -18.92 8.52
N GLY A 26 5.36 -19.17 7.31
CA GLY A 26 4.39 -20.23 7.05
C GLY A 26 2.99 -19.95 7.63
N SER A 27 2.78 -18.76 8.21
CA SER A 27 1.46 -18.36 8.72
C SER A 27 0.46 -18.18 7.57
N LEU A 28 -0.79 -18.55 7.84
CA LEU A 28 -1.94 -18.26 6.97
C LEU A 28 -2.58 -16.89 7.28
N GLY A 29 -1.98 -16.15 8.21
CA GLY A 29 -2.37 -14.80 8.54
C GLY A 29 -2.28 -13.90 7.32
N SER A 30 -3.25 -13.00 7.21
CA SER A 30 -3.31 -12.04 6.12
C SER A 30 -3.88 -10.72 6.60
N GLY A 31 -3.63 -9.67 5.85
CA GLY A 31 -4.17 -8.35 6.10
C GLY A 31 -4.04 -7.43 4.90
N ALA A 32 -4.67 -6.27 5.02
CA ALA A 32 -4.58 -5.21 4.05
C ALA A 32 -4.56 -3.87 4.78
N ALA A 33 -3.87 -2.92 4.18
CA ALA A 33 -3.76 -1.57 4.70
C ALA A 33 -3.99 -0.56 3.59
N THR A 34 -4.72 0.50 3.93
CA THR A 34 -4.80 1.74 3.16
C THR A 34 -4.34 2.86 4.05
N MET A 35 -3.49 3.75 3.53
CA MET A 35 -2.98 4.88 4.27
C MET A 35 -3.02 6.14 3.42
N THR A 36 -3.00 7.29 4.07
CA THR A 36 -2.87 8.59 3.41
C THR A 36 -1.74 9.38 4.06
N LEU A 37 -1.00 10.12 3.25
CA LEU A 37 -0.07 11.15 3.71
C LEU A 37 -0.53 12.50 3.18
N ASP A 38 -0.81 13.44 4.08
CA ASP A 38 -0.94 14.85 3.75
C ASP A 38 0.45 15.47 3.61
N THR A 39 0.79 15.98 2.42
CA THR A 39 2.14 16.49 2.14
C THR A 39 2.43 17.86 2.74
N ASP A 40 1.41 18.59 3.19
CA ASP A 40 1.58 19.92 3.79
C ASP A 40 1.77 19.80 5.32
N THR A 41 0.99 18.92 5.96
CA THR A 41 1.01 18.73 7.41
C THR A 41 1.86 17.56 7.87
N ASN A 42 2.26 16.66 6.95
CA ASN A 42 2.81 15.33 7.23
C ASN A 42 1.92 14.48 8.14
N GLU A 43 0.60 14.71 8.13
CA GLU A 43 -0.33 13.79 8.78
C GLU A 43 -0.37 12.47 8.00
N PHE A 44 0.08 11.40 8.65
CA PHE A 44 0.04 10.03 8.16
C PHE A 44 -1.10 9.29 8.87
N ALA A 45 -2.14 8.94 8.11
CA ALA A 45 -3.31 8.23 8.61
C ALA A 45 -3.41 6.83 8.01
N TRP A 46 -3.98 5.89 8.73
CA TRP A 46 -4.09 4.50 8.30
C TRP A 46 -5.44 3.87 8.66
N PHE A 47 -5.81 2.89 7.84
CA PHE A 47 -6.79 1.86 8.13
C PHE A 47 -6.13 0.51 7.82
N ILE A 48 -5.98 -0.34 8.84
CA ILE A 48 -5.29 -1.64 8.72
C ILE A 48 -6.20 -2.71 9.31
N ALA A 49 -6.42 -3.79 8.58
CA ALA A 49 -7.15 -4.96 9.08
C ALA A 49 -6.33 -6.23 8.83
N TRP A 50 -6.42 -7.17 9.75
CA TRP A 50 -5.78 -8.49 9.62
C TRP A 50 -6.67 -9.61 10.16
N GLN A 51 -6.34 -10.85 9.82
CA GLN A 51 -7.09 -12.03 10.23
C GLN A 51 -6.23 -13.28 10.18
N ASN A 52 -6.75 -14.39 10.71
CA ASN A 52 -6.15 -15.74 10.62
C ASN A 52 -4.73 -15.85 11.19
N LEU A 53 -4.38 -15.03 12.18
CA LEU A 53 -3.13 -15.18 12.91
C LEU A 53 -3.16 -16.42 13.79
N SER A 54 -2.01 -17.05 13.94
CA SER A 54 -1.82 -18.27 14.72
C SER A 54 -1.85 -18.04 16.24
N ALA A 55 -1.71 -16.78 16.67
CA ALA A 55 -1.66 -16.40 18.08
C ALA A 55 -2.11 -14.94 18.30
N PRO A 56 -2.40 -14.53 19.55
CA PRO A 56 -2.74 -13.15 19.87
C PRO A 56 -1.66 -12.15 19.45
N VAL A 57 -2.09 -11.01 18.92
CA VAL A 57 -1.21 -9.88 18.59
C VAL A 57 -0.65 -9.29 19.88
N THR A 58 0.64 -8.97 19.86
CA THR A 58 1.36 -8.34 20.97
C THR A 58 1.69 -6.89 20.67
N VAL A 59 2.28 -6.63 19.49
CA VAL A 59 2.61 -5.30 18.98
C VAL A 59 2.46 -5.27 17.46
N ALA A 60 2.27 -4.08 16.90
CA ALA A 60 2.26 -3.92 15.46
C ALA A 60 2.78 -2.52 15.07
N HIS A 61 3.69 -2.50 14.11
CA HIS A 61 4.46 -1.30 13.79
C HIS A 61 4.55 -1.06 12.28
N PHE A 62 4.76 0.21 11.93
CA PHE A 62 5.44 0.57 10.70
C PHE A 62 6.95 0.60 10.99
N HIS A 63 7.73 -0.01 10.11
CA HIS A 63 9.19 -0.04 10.16
C HIS A 63 9.79 0.61 8.91
N GLY A 64 11.03 1.07 9.00
CA GLY A 64 11.77 1.63 7.87
C GLY A 64 13.02 2.40 8.32
N PRO A 65 13.79 2.98 7.37
CA PRO A 65 13.74 2.67 5.94
C PRO A 65 14.35 1.29 5.63
N ALA A 66 13.72 0.52 4.75
CA ALA A 66 14.15 -0.79 4.27
C ALA A 66 13.60 -1.07 2.87
N LEU A 67 14.45 -1.66 2.01
CA LEU A 67 13.97 -2.30 0.79
C LEU A 67 13.11 -3.53 1.12
N PRO A 68 12.29 -4.02 0.17
CA PRO A 68 11.62 -5.30 0.32
C PRO A 68 12.59 -6.38 0.77
N ASN A 69 12.14 -7.26 1.67
CA ASN A 69 12.94 -8.34 2.25
C ASN A 69 14.16 -7.88 3.07
N GLN A 70 14.12 -6.68 3.66
CA GLN A 70 15.10 -6.23 4.65
C GLN A 70 14.41 -5.86 5.97
N ASN A 71 15.18 -5.84 7.06
CA ASN A 71 14.69 -5.44 8.39
C ASN A 71 15.18 -4.03 8.71
N ALA A 72 14.33 -3.26 9.38
CA ALA A 72 14.67 -1.93 9.89
C ALA A 72 14.03 -1.67 11.27
N GLY A 73 14.39 -0.55 11.87
CA GLY A 73 13.83 -0.09 13.14
C GLY A 73 12.36 0.33 13.02
N VAL A 74 11.73 0.52 14.18
CA VAL A 74 10.35 1.01 14.29
C VAL A 74 10.30 2.50 13.93
N GLN A 75 9.31 2.87 13.13
CA GLN A 75 9.01 4.26 12.78
C GLN A 75 7.73 4.75 13.46
N VAL A 76 6.70 3.91 13.52
CA VAL A 76 5.42 4.21 14.18
C VAL A 76 4.91 2.96 14.87
N ASP A 77 4.61 3.07 16.16
CA ASP A 77 3.92 2.04 16.94
C ASP A 77 2.40 2.25 16.86
N PHE A 78 1.81 1.77 15.77
CA PHE A 78 0.43 2.10 15.44
C PHE A 78 -0.59 1.37 16.31
N LEU A 79 -0.25 0.20 16.87
CA LEU A 79 -1.17 -0.52 17.75
C LEU A 79 -1.30 0.16 19.12
N THR A 80 -0.23 0.79 19.61
CA THR A 80 -0.30 1.63 20.81
C THR A 80 -1.11 2.90 20.56
N ILE A 81 -0.97 3.53 19.39
CA ILE A 81 -1.72 4.76 19.04
C ILE A 81 -3.20 4.47 18.82
N ALA A 82 -3.50 3.43 18.04
CA ALA A 82 -4.85 3.05 17.62
C ALA A 82 -5.07 1.55 17.84
N PRO A 83 -5.40 1.15 19.08
CA PRO A 83 -5.60 -0.25 19.41
C PRO A 83 -6.86 -0.80 18.72
N GLY A 84 -6.79 -2.05 18.28
CA GLY A 84 -7.91 -2.77 17.68
C GLY A 84 -7.58 -3.39 16.34
N ASN A 85 -8.56 -4.14 15.83
CA ASN A 85 -8.55 -4.75 14.50
C ASN A 85 -9.97 -4.68 13.94
N PRO A 86 -10.26 -3.81 12.94
CA PRO A 86 -9.30 -2.95 12.25
C PRO A 86 -8.69 -1.88 13.17
N SER A 87 -7.43 -1.53 12.93
CA SER A 87 -6.77 -0.36 13.51
C SER A 87 -6.98 0.85 12.59
N PHE A 88 -7.49 1.94 13.14
CA PHE A 88 -7.73 3.20 12.43
C PHE A 88 -7.20 4.36 13.26
N GLY A 89 -6.24 5.10 12.73
CA GLY A 89 -5.59 6.19 13.45
C GLY A 89 -4.72 7.06 12.55
N SER A 90 -4.11 8.08 13.15
CA SER A 90 -3.14 8.94 12.48
C SER A 90 -2.04 9.40 13.43
N THR A 91 -0.94 9.86 12.85
CA THR A 91 0.14 10.54 13.54
C THR A 91 0.84 11.51 12.60
N THR A 92 1.54 12.50 13.13
CA THR A 92 2.41 13.36 12.33
C THR A 92 3.79 12.74 12.25
N ILE A 93 4.30 12.56 11.04
CA ILE A 93 5.67 12.09 10.80
C ILE A 93 6.58 13.25 10.39
N ASN A 94 7.89 13.11 10.54
CA ASN A 94 8.82 14.14 10.08
C ASN A 94 9.10 14.05 8.56
N ASN A 95 9.73 15.08 8.00
CA ASN A 95 10.02 15.15 6.56
C ASN A 95 10.86 13.98 6.02
N ALA A 96 11.81 13.45 6.82
CA ALA A 96 12.63 12.31 6.40
C ALA A 96 11.80 11.03 6.36
N GLN A 97 10.96 10.80 7.37
CA GLN A 97 10.00 9.70 7.42
C GLN A 97 9.02 9.76 6.25
N ALA A 98 8.48 10.94 5.94
CA ALA A 98 7.61 11.15 4.78
C ALA A 98 8.33 10.80 3.46
N ALA A 99 9.58 11.23 3.28
CA ALA A 99 10.37 10.90 2.11
C ALA A 99 10.61 9.38 1.98
N ASP A 100 10.98 8.71 3.06
CA ASP A 100 11.20 7.25 3.09
C ASP A 100 9.91 6.47 2.80
N LEU A 101 8.79 6.90 3.39
CA LEU A 101 7.47 6.33 3.16
C LEU A 101 7.06 6.45 1.69
N LEU A 102 7.22 7.63 1.11
CA LEU A 102 6.91 7.89 -0.31
C LEU A 102 7.85 7.18 -1.27
N ALA A 103 9.08 6.88 -0.84
CA ALA A 103 10.04 6.04 -1.57
C ALA A 103 9.71 4.53 -1.47
N GLY A 104 8.67 4.16 -0.73
CA GLY A 104 8.27 2.76 -0.54
C GLY A 104 9.26 1.99 0.33
N LEU A 105 9.96 2.66 1.24
CA LEU A 105 10.95 2.07 2.14
C LEU A 105 10.35 1.67 3.50
N TRP A 106 9.04 1.71 3.65
CA TRP A 106 8.36 1.34 4.87
C TRP A 106 7.61 0.02 4.71
N TYR A 107 7.48 -0.73 5.80
CA TYR A 107 6.65 -1.93 5.84
C TYR A 107 5.85 -2.01 7.15
N ILE A 108 4.68 -2.63 7.08
CA ILE A 108 3.87 -3.00 8.23
C ILE A 108 4.36 -4.36 8.72
N ASN A 109 4.52 -4.52 10.03
CA ASN A 109 4.84 -5.79 10.66
C ASN A 109 3.92 -6.02 11.86
N ILE A 110 3.23 -7.16 11.90
CA ILE A 110 2.31 -7.53 12.99
C ILE A 110 2.90 -8.70 13.74
N HIS A 111 3.10 -8.54 15.04
CA HIS A 111 3.80 -9.49 15.89
C HIS A 111 2.81 -10.23 16.79
N THR A 112 3.02 -11.53 16.99
CA THR A 112 2.21 -12.35 17.88
C THR A 112 3.09 -13.05 18.90
N THR A 113 2.48 -13.68 19.90
CA THR A 113 3.24 -14.42 20.93
C THR A 113 4.06 -15.58 20.35
N LEU A 114 3.63 -16.18 19.23
CA LEU A 114 4.38 -17.23 18.53
C LEU A 114 5.43 -16.69 17.55
N PHE A 115 5.24 -15.46 17.06
CA PHE A 115 6.14 -14.82 16.10
C PHE A 115 6.57 -13.43 16.60
N PRO A 116 7.48 -13.37 17.60
CA PRO A 116 7.93 -12.11 18.18
C PRO A 116 8.73 -11.24 17.21
N GLY A 117 9.31 -11.82 16.15
CA GLY A 117 9.95 -11.08 15.05
C GLY A 117 8.98 -10.50 14.01
N GLY A 118 7.70 -10.87 14.08
CA GLY A 118 6.66 -10.54 13.10
C GLY A 118 6.07 -11.80 12.50
N GLU A 119 4.76 -11.98 12.61
CA GLU A 119 4.03 -13.09 11.98
C GLU A 119 3.73 -12.81 10.51
N ILE A 120 3.27 -11.60 10.23
CA ILE A 120 2.90 -11.14 8.88
C ILE A 120 3.47 -9.75 8.60
N ARG A 121 3.83 -9.52 7.34
CA ARG A 121 4.45 -8.28 6.85
C ARG A 121 3.81 -7.82 5.55
N GLY A 122 3.77 -6.50 5.33
CA GLY A 122 3.39 -5.91 4.04
C GLY A 122 4.23 -4.68 3.71
N GLN A 123 4.91 -4.68 2.56
CA GLN A 123 5.62 -3.48 2.09
C GLN A 123 4.62 -2.37 1.74
N VAL A 124 4.88 -1.15 2.20
CA VAL A 124 4.09 0.03 1.88
C VAL A 124 4.52 0.59 0.53
N GLY A 125 3.56 0.81 -0.36
CA GLY A 125 3.77 1.45 -1.65
C GLY A 125 2.66 2.42 -2.00
N ARG A 126 2.87 3.24 -3.03
CA ARG A 126 1.81 4.08 -3.59
C ARG A 126 0.70 3.23 -4.16
N PHE A 127 -0.54 3.59 -3.86
CA PHE A 127 -1.69 2.96 -4.48
C PHE A 127 -1.78 3.42 -5.93
N THR A 128 -1.47 2.52 -6.87
CA THR A 128 -1.69 2.75 -8.29
C THR A 128 -2.96 2.02 -8.71
N ALA A 129 -4.07 2.75 -8.82
CA ALA A 129 -5.19 2.25 -9.60
C ALA A 129 -4.72 2.16 -11.05
N THR A 130 -4.38 0.97 -11.52
CA THR A 130 -4.29 0.72 -12.96
C THR A 130 -5.68 0.93 -13.51
N VAL A 131 -5.98 2.15 -13.95
CA VAL A 131 -7.12 2.41 -14.83
C VAL A 131 -6.80 1.63 -16.10
N PRO A 132 -7.55 0.56 -16.45
CA PRO A 132 -7.40 -0.05 -17.75
C PRO A 132 -7.76 1.05 -18.74
N GLU A 133 -6.81 1.48 -19.58
CA GLU A 133 -7.10 2.46 -20.61
C GLU A 133 -8.37 2.01 -21.35
N PRO A 134 -9.48 2.78 -21.30
CA PRO A 134 -10.65 2.45 -22.11
C PRO A 134 -10.14 2.37 -23.53
N GLY A 135 -10.44 1.29 -24.26
CA GLY A 135 -9.83 0.90 -25.55
C GLY A 135 -9.83 1.99 -26.62
N THR A 136 -9.07 3.05 -26.42
CA THR A 136 -9.02 4.24 -27.28
C THR A 136 -8.25 3.87 -28.55
N LEU A 137 -7.31 2.93 -28.43
CA LEU A 137 -6.71 2.23 -29.57
C LEU A 137 -7.74 1.38 -30.35
N ALA A 138 -8.73 0.78 -29.69
CA ALA A 138 -9.80 0.04 -30.37
C ALA A 138 -10.77 0.97 -31.10
N LEU A 139 -11.10 2.14 -30.52
CA LEU A 139 -11.92 3.17 -31.18
C LEU A 139 -11.18 3.82 -32.37
N LEU A 140 -9.86 4.02 -32.29
CA LEU A 140 -9.06 4.52 -33.42
C LEU A 140 -9.01 3.50 -34.58
N GLY A 141 -8.89 2.19 -34.25
CA GLY A 141 -8.87 1.11 -35.23
C GLY A 141 -10.20 0.92 -35.98
N ILE A 142 -11.33 1.01 -35.27
CA ILE A 142 -12.67 0.90 -35.87
C ILE A 142 -12.97 2.12 -36.77
N GLY A 143 -12.54 3.33 -36.36
CA GLY A 143 -12.72 4.56 -37.15
C GLY A 143 -12.03 4.51 -38.52
N LEU A 144 -10.80 3.97 -38.58
CA LEU A 144 -10.03 3.85 -39.83
C LEU A 144 -10.62 2.80 -40.78
N LEU A 145 -11.13 1.67 -40.26
CA LEU A 145 -11.80 0.64 -41.05
C LEU A 145 -13.16 1.12 -41.61
N GLY A 146 -13.94 1.87 -40.81
CA GLY A 146 -15.20 2.46 -41.24
C GLY A 146 -15.05 3.47 -42.39
N MET A 147 -14.01 4.31 -42.33
CA MET A 147 -13.68 5.30 -43.37
C MET A 147 -13.24 4.63 -44.68
N ALA A 148 -12.47 3.53 -44.61
CA ALA A 148 -12.04 2.78 -45.79
C ALA A 148 -13.22 2.06 -46.49
N ALA A 149 -14.16 1.52 -45.72
CA ALA A 149 -15.37 0.87 -46.26
C ALA A 149 -16.32 1.88 -46.92
N ALA A 150 -16.50 3.06 -46.32
CA ALA A 150 -17.34 4.12 -46.88
C ALA A 150 -16.79 4.66 -48.23
N ARG A 151 -15.46 4.73 -48.38
CA ARG A 151 -14.82 5.22 -49.61
C ARG A 151 -14.93 4.25 -50.79
N ARG A 152 -15.07 2.93 -50.53
CA ARG A 152 -15.29 1.93 -51.58
C ARG A 152 -16.72 1.90 -52.12
N ARG A 153 -17.71 2.32 -51.34
CA ARG A 153 -19.14 2.32 -51.75
C ARG A 153 -19.56 3.50 -52.63
N ARG A 154 -18.71 4.53 -52.79
CA ARG A 154 -18.99 5.71 -53.64
C ARG A 154 -18.50 5.58 -55.09
N LYS A 155 -17.96 4.43 -55.49
CA LYS A 155 -17.60 4.13 -56.88
C LYS A 155 -18.62 3.17 -57.50
N VAL A 156 -19.83 3.65 -57.76
CA VAL A 156 -20.79 3.13 -58.75
C VAL A 156 -21.47 4.35 -59.36
#